data_AF-A0A9X8VHQ7-F1
#
_entry.id   AF-A0A9X8VHQ7-F1
#
_cell.length_a   1.000
_cell.length_b   1.000
_cell.length_c   1.000
_cell.angle_alpha   90.00
_cell.angle_beta   90.00
_cell.angle_gamma   90.00
#
_symmetry.space_group_name_H-M   'P 1'
#
loop_
_entity.id
_entity.type
_entity.pdbx_description
1 polymer ?
#
loop_
_entity_poly.entity_id
_entity_poly.type
_entity_poly.pdbx_seq_one_letter_code
_entity_poly.pdbx_strand_id
1 'polypeptide(L)'
;SQICGFRYFNVYGPREGHKGSMASVAFHLNTQINRGENPKLFAGSENFKRDFIYVGDVAAVNLWFWETGKSGIFNCGTGRAETFQAVADAVVDFHQKGA
;
A
#
# COMPACT_ATOMS: atom_id res chain seq x y z
N SER A 1 -25.51 -18.90 5.20
CA SER A 1 -24.87 -17.86 4.37
C SER A 1 -23.43 -17.67 4.83
N GLN A 2 -22.49 -17.43 3.91
CA GLN A 2 -21.10 -17.11 4.23
C GLN A 2 -20.99 -15.65 4.72
N ILE A 3 -20.18 -15.41 5.76
CA ILE A 3 -19.87 -14.06 6.25
C ILE A 3 -18.36 -13.97 6.46
N CYS A 4 -17.69 -13.12 5.68
CA CYS A 4 -16.24 -12.93 5.76
C CYS A 4 -15.90 -11.44 5.93
N GLY A 5 -15.01 -11.13 6.86
CA GLY A 5 -14.47 -9.80 7.08
C GLY A 5 -12.96 -9.78 6.89
N PHE A 6 -12.45 -8.85 6.09
CA PHE A 6 -11.02 -8.64 5.91
C PHE A 6 -10.58 -7.35 6.58
N ARG A 7 -9.62 -7.48 7.51
CA ARG A 7 -8.94 -6.34 8.10
C ARG A 7 -7.75 -5.99 7.21
N TYR A 8 -7.97 -5.07 6.27
CA TYR A 8 -6.91 -4.59 5.38
C TYR A 8 -5.90 -3.75 6.13
N PHE A 9 -4.63 -3.99 5.82
CA PHE A 9 -3.52 -3.14 6.24
C PHE A 9 -3.29 -2.05 5.19
N ASN A 10 -2.07 -1.52 5.04
CA ASN A 10 -1.80 -0.40 4.14
C ASN A 10 -1.81 -0.86 2.67
N VAL A 11 -3.00 -0.89 2.07
CA VAL A 11 -3.17 -1.25 0.66
C VAL A 11 -2.63 -0.14 -0.25
N TYR A 12 -1.84 -0.53 -1.25
CA TYR A 12 -1.33 0.39 -2.28
C TYR A 12 -1.46 -0.24 -3.68
N GLY A 13 -1.51 0.61 -4.72
CA GLY A 13 -1.43 0.14 -6.11
C GLY A 13 -2.36 0.87 -7.09
N PRO A 14 -2.56 0.31 -8.29
CA PRO A 14 -3.36 0.94 -9.34
C PRO A 14 -4.79 1.30 -8.90
N ARG A 15 -5.36 2.30 -9.58
CA ARG A 15 -6.75 2.80 -9.42
C ARG A 15 -7.03 3.60 -8.15
N GLU A 16 -6.02 3.97 -7.38
CA GLU A 16 -6.20 4.72 -6.13
C GLU A 16 -6.12 6.26 -6.29
N GLY A 17 -5.85 6.78 -7.48
CA GLY A 17 -5.56 8.21 -7.70
C GLY A 17 -6.71 9.18 -7.41
N HIS A 18 -7.94 8.69 -7.30
CA HIS A 18 -9.11 9.48 -6.92
C HIS A 18 -9.19 9.76 -5.41
N LYS A 19 -8.36 9.11 -4.59
CA LYS A 19 -8.42 9.19 -3.12
C LYS A 19 -7.85 10.49 -2.54
N GLY A 20 -7.25 11.35 -3.36
CA GLY A 20 -6.65 12.60 -2.92
C GLY A 20 -5.61 12.38 -1.82
N SER A 21 -5.75 13.07 -0.69
CA SER A 21 -4.84 12.96 0.45
C SER A 21 -4.77 11.54 1.05
N MET A 22 -5.80 10.72 0.88
CA MET A 22 -5.89 9.35 1.41
C MET A 22 -5.30 8.29 0.47
N ALA A 23 -4.74 8.69 -0.67
CA ALA A 23 -3.96 7.80 -1.52
C ALA A 23 -2.69 7.33 -0.80
N SER A 24 -2.12 6.22 -1.24
CA SER A 24 -0.90 5.65 -0.68
C SER A 24 0.28 6.62 -0.79
N VAL A 25 1.27 6.44 0.08
CA VAL A 25 2.52 7.20 0.01
C VAL A 25 3.24 6.94 -1.32
N ALA A 26 3.20 5.71 -1.83
CA ALA A 26 3.74 5.40 -3.17
C ALA A 26 3.10 6.25 -4.27
N PHE A 27 1.78 6.47 -4.24
CA PHE A 27 1.09 7.33 -5.19
C PHE A 27 1.49 8.80 -5.07
N HIS A 28 1.59 9.32 -3.84
CA HIS A 28 2.02 10.70 -3.59
C HIS A 28 3.45 10.95 -4.07
N LEU A 29 4.38 10.05 -3.75
CA LEU A 29 5.78 10.15 -4.15
C LEU A 29 5.93 10.10 -5.68
N ASN A 30 5.27 9.14 -6.33
CA ASN A 30 5.25 9.08 -7.79
C ASN A 30 4.70 10.37 -8.42
N THR A 31 3.67 10.96 -7.82
CA THR A 31 3.07 12.20 -8.33
C THR A 31 4.00 13.40 -8.16
N GLN A 32 4.70 13.51 -7.03
CA GLN A 32 5.69 14.56 -6.76
C GLN A 32 6.86 14.49 -7.75
N ILE A 33 7.47 13.31 -7.90
CA ILE A 33 8.60 13.10 -8.80
C ILE A 33 8.21 13.44 -10.26
N ASN A 34 7.04 12.99 -10.71
CA ASN A 34 6.55 13.31 -12.06
C ASN A 34 6.25 14.79 -12.28
N ARG A 35 6.05 15.57 -11.21
CA ARG A 35 5.91 17.04 -11.26
C ARG A 35 7.25 17.78 -11.12
N GLY A 36 8.35 17.05 -10.96
CA GLY A 36 9.66 17.64 -10.67
C GLY A 36 9.78 18.19 -9.25
N GLU A 37 8.90 17.77 -8.34
CA GLU A 37 8.97 18.11 -6.92
C GLU A 37 9.81 17.06 -6.17
N ASN A 38 10.47 17.50 -5.09
CA ASN A 38 11.18 16.57 -4.21
C ASN A 38 10.18 15.66 -3.48
N PRO A 39 10.44 14.33 -3.40
CA PRO A 39 9.62 13.39 -2.66
C PRO A 39 9.56 13.76 -1.18
N LYS A 40 8.36 13.81 -0.58
CA LYS A 40 8.15 14.25 0.80
C LYS A 40 7.65 13.11 1.68
N LEU A 41 8.34 12.91 2.80
CA LEU A 41 7.91 12.06 3.91
C LEU A 41 7.69 12.91 5.17
N PHE A 42 6.98 12.36 6.14
CA PHE A 42 6.89 12.97 7.47
C PHE A 42 8.22 12.77 8.22
N ALA A 43 8.58 13.72 9.08
CA ALA A 43 9.73 13.55 9.97
C ALA A 43 9.54 12.31 10.86
N GLY A 44 10.55 11.45 10.96
CA GLY A 44 10.48 10.18 11.71
C GLY A 44 9.99 8.98 10.90
N SER A 45 9.77 9.12 9.59
CA SER A 45 9.31 8.05 8.69
C SER A 45 10.24 6.83 8.63
N GLU A 46 11.49 6.96 9.04
CA GLU A 46 12.45 5.87 9.25
C GLU A 46 12.06 4.94 10.41
N ASN A 47 11.28 5.44 11.38
CA ASN A 47 10.78 4.68 12.53
C ASN A 47 9.32 4.25 12.38
N PHE A 48 8.57 4.91 11.49
CA PHE A 48 7.17 4.57 11.24
C PHE A 48 7.07 3.36 10.31
N LYS A 49 6.55 2.26 10.84
CA LYS A 49 6.36 1.01 10.10
C LYS A 49 4.90 0.68 9.88
N ARG A 50 4.59 0.15 8.70
CA ARG A 50 3.27 -0.38 8.34
C ARG A 50 3.45 -1.67 7.53
N ASP A 51 2.45 -2.53 7.57
CA ASP A 51 2.36 -3.67 6.66
C ASP A 51 1.72 -3.19 5.35
N PHE A 52 2.53 -3.05 4.31
CA PHE A 52 2.08 -2.60 2.99
C PHE A 52 1.74 -3.82 2.12
N ILE A 53 0.51 -3.88 1.62
CA ILE A 53 0.02 -4.99 0.79
C ILE A 53 -0.43 -4.47 -0.58
N TYR A 54 -0.02 -5.16 -1.65
CA TYR A 54 -0.40 -4.79 -3.00
C TYR A 54 -1.88 -5.08 -3.25
N VAL A 55 -2.59 -4.16 -3.91
CA VAL A 55 -4.03 -4.29 -4.19
C VAL A 55 -4.39 -5.55 -5.00
N GLY A 56 -3.46 -6.05 -5.82
CA GLY A 56 -3.64 -7.32 -6.54
C GLY A 56 -3.79 -8.51 -5.60
N ASP A 57 -2.97 -8.58 -4.54
CA ASP A 57 -3.05 -9.66 -3.54
C ASP A 57 -4.34 -9.57 -2.72
N VAL A 58 -4.76 -8.35 -2.38
CA VAL A 58 -6.05 -8.12 -1.71
C VAL A 58 -7.20 -8.63 -2.57
N ALA A 59 -7.19 -8.37 -3.89
CA ALA A 59 -8.21 -8.86 -4.81
C ALA A 59 -8.18 -10.40 -4.90
N ALA A 60 -6.99 -11.01 -4.97
CA ALA A 60 -6.82 -12.46 -5.00
C ALA A 60 -7.37 -13.13 -3.73
N VAL A 61 -7.10 -12.57 -2.54
CA VAL A 61 -7.64 -13.07 -1.27
C VAL A 61 -9.17 -13.04 -1.26
N ASN A 62 -9.78 -11.95 -1.74
CA ASN A 62 -11.25 -11.85 -1.80
C ASN A 62 -11.86 -12.95 -2.69
N LEU A 63 -11.29 -13.17 -3.89
CA LEU A 63 -11.77 -14.21 -4.82
C LEU A 63 -11.58 -15.62 -4.23
N TRP A 64 -10.44 -15.89 -3.60
CA TRP A 64 -10.19 -17.19 -2.99
C TRP A 64 -11.18 -17.51 -1.85
N PHE A 65 -11.55 -16.53 -1.02
CA PHE A 65 -12.56 -16.73 0.02
C PHE A 65 -13.97 -16.91 -0.55
N TRP A 66 -14.28 -16.22 -1.65
CA TRP A 66 -15.54 -16.42 -2.39
C TRP A 66 -15.65 -17.86 -2.90
N GLU A 67 -14.57 -18.40 -3.45
CA GLU A 67 -14.53 -19.78 -3.97
C GLU A 67 -14.57 -20.84 -2.86
N THR A 68 -13.95 -20.59 -1.71
CA THR A 68 -13.80 -21.60 -0.64
C THR A 68 -14.89 -21.57 0.43
N GLY A 69 -15.77 -20.56 0.44
CA GLY A 69 -16.92 -20.52 1.34
C GLY A 69 -16.60 -20.30 2.84
N LYS A 70 -15.36 -19.90 3.17
CA LYS A 70 -14.92 -19.71 4.56
C LYS A 70 -15.52 -18.45 5.20
N SER A 71 -15.97 -18.56 6.45
CA SER A 71 -16.50 -17.45 7.24
C SER A 71 -15.55 -17.10 8.39
N GLY A 72 -15.58 -15.84 8.84
CA GLY A 72 -14.73 -15.34 9.92
C GLY A 72 -14.14 -13.96 9.63
N ILE A 73 -13.24 -13.50 10.50
CA ILE A 73 -12.50 -12.24 10.34
C ILE A 73 -11.03 -12.56 10.22
N PHE A 74 -10.39 -12.05 9.16
CA PHE A 74 -9.01 -12.36 8.81
C PHE A 74 -8.19 -11.09 8.60
N ASN A 75 -6.95 -11.10 9.10
CA ASN A 75 -5.97 -10.08 8.71
C ASN A 75 -5.59 -10.28 7.24
N CYS A 76 -5.58 -9.20 6.47
CA CYS A 76 -5.16 -9.21 5.06
C CYS A 76 -4.03 -8.20 4.89
N GLY A 77 -2.82 -8.72 5.03
CA GLY A 77 -1.53 -8.03 4.99
C GLY A 77 -0.43 -9.04 4.63
N THR A 78 0.80 -8.58 4.46
CA THR A 78 1.95 -9.43 4.13
C THR A 78 2.53 -10.16 5.35
N GLY A 79 2.17 -9.71 6.56
CA GLY A 79 2.77 -10.15 7.82
C GLY A 79 4.12 -9.52 8.12
N ARG A 80 4.60 -8.59 7.28
CA ARG A 80 5.88 -7.90 7.42
C ARG A 80 5.65 -6.40 7.50
N ALA A 81 6.29 -5.74 8.47
CA ALA A 81 6.19 -4.31 8.66
C ALA A 81 7.42 -3.62 8.07
N GLU A 82 7.20 -2.76 7.07
CA GLU A 82 8.23 -1.97 6.40
C GLU A 82 8.12 -0.50 6.76
N THR A 83 9.22 0.25 6.67
CA THR A 83 9.23 1.69 6.93
C THR A 83 8.63 2.45 5.75
N PHE A 84 8.14 3.67 6.00
CA PHE A 84 7.79 4.57 4.89
C PHE A 84 9.01 4.96 4.05
N GLN A 85 10.21 4.98 4.67
CA GLN A 85 11.47 5.17 3.95
C GLN A 85 11.69 4.08 2.91
N ALA A 86 11.49 2.80 3.25
CA ALA A 86 11.66 1.70 2.30
C ALA A 86 10.74 1.82 1.07
N VAL A 87 9.51 2.31 1.26
CA VAL A 87 8.60 2.61 0.14
C VAL A 87 9.13 3.75 -0.71
N ALA A 88 9.70 4.78 -0.09
CA ALA A 88 10.28 5.91 -0.83
C ALA A 88 11.53 5.52 -1.62
N ASP A 89 12.43 4.74 -1.01
CA ASP A 89 13.63 4.22 -1.66
C ASP A 89 13.25 3.43 -2.92
N ALA A 90 12.28 2.51 -2.81
CA ALA A 90 11.80 1.74 -3.95
C ALA A 90 11.18 2.61 -5.08
N VAL A 91 10.50 3.70 -4.74
CA VAL A 91 9.92 4.62 -5.73
C VAL A 91 11.00 5.47 -6.40
N VAL A 92 11.97 5.99 -5.63
CA VAL A 92 13.08 6.78 -6.16
C VAL A 92 13.97 5.92 -7.06
N ASP A 93 14.27 4.69 -6.64
CA ASP A 93 15.01 3.71 -7.43
C ASP A 93 14.29 3.41 -8.76
N PHE A 94 12.96 3.28 -8.75
CA PHE A 94 12.20 3.07 -9.99
C PHE A 94 12.30 4.27 -10.96
N HIS A 95 12.23 5.49 -10.43
CA HIS A 95 12.28 6.71 -11.25
C HIS A 95 13.70 7.10 -11.68
N GLN A 96 14.74 6.56 -11.02
CA GLN A 96 16.15 6.93 -11.21
C GLN A 96 16.38 8.45 -11.06
N LYS A 97 15.52 9.11 -10.27
CA LYS A 97 15.44 10.57 -10.10
C LYS A 97 14.88 10.89 -8.71
N GLY A 98 15.40 11.94 -8.07
CA GLY A 98 14.89 12.47 -6.80
C GLY A 98 15.83 12.33 -5.60
N ALA A 99 17.05 12.86 -5.72
CA ALA A 99 17.96 13.11 -4.60
C ALA A 99 17.84 14.58 -4.15
#